data_AF-A0A957MDT5-F1
#
_entry.id   AF-A0A957MDT5-F1
#
_cell.length_a   1.000
_cell.length_b   1.000
_cell.length_c   1.000
_cell.angle_alpha   90.00
_cell.angle_beta   90.00
_cell.angle_gamma   90.00
#
_symmetry.space_group_name_H-M   'P 1'
#
loop_
_entity.id
_entity.type
_entity.pdbx_description
1 polymer ?
#
loop_
_entity_poly.entity_id
_entity_poly.type
_entity_poly.pdbx_seq_one_letter_code
_entity_poly.pdbx_strand_id
1 'polypeptide(L)'
;MLRTALLERFCAPLCEFIAAEPVQRGDGDRFIGDIWAANLFLTSLDAEGAWYRYHHLFRDMMVHQLQQRCAPEEIAALHLRASEWYEAHDLITEAVIHAVRSGHDARAAQLVEGHFVEALDREDWRLLDRWLSLLPEPVLQRPMLSIARAYLQQFNYAGMITFLEQAEQALSGAERLYSPEQVRFVRGSAALLRAFSISRTEVSSPALYLALSQQGLALLSGHNGYARGLAELSVIVCMQRVGQRAAALAIAQHSLHEQLGQSDTRTMRLLLATCLVHYAEADVNALQPIAGTYLQLAQDARQELSQGWANFFLGWSHYQRNELTLARNFFGAVVQMRHTAHSLPAVDSL
;
A
#
# COMPACT_ATOMS: atom_id res chain seq x y z
N MET A 1 -27.87 5.55 -22.67
CA MET A 1 -27.08 4.35 -23.07
C MET A 1 -25.65 4.68 -23.51
N LEU A 2 -25.40 5.49 -24.55
CA LEU A 2 -24.02 5.73 -25.03
C LEU A 2 -23.07 6.29 -23.94
N ARG A 3 -23.53 7.25 -23.14
CA ARG A 3 -22.72 7.84 -22.04
C ARG A 3 -22.30 6.80 -20.99
N THR A 4 -23.18 5.83 -20.66
CA THR A 4 -22.87 4.77 -19.68
C THR A 4 -21.88 3.74 -20.21
N ALA A 5 -21.63 3.68 -21.52
CA ALA A 5 -20.65 2.77 -22.10
C ALA A 5 -19.20 3.11 -21.73
N LEU A 6 -18.93 4.35 -21.29
CA LEU A 6 -17.61 4.75 -20.80
C LEU A 6 -17.23 4.02 -19.51
N LEU A 7 -18.22 3.56 -18.74
CA LEU A 7 -18.05 2.88 -17.46
C LEU A 7 -17.74 1.39 -17.70
N GLU A 8 -16.77 0.83 -16.98
CA GLU A 8 -16.45 -0.61 -17.04
C GLU A 8 -17.44 -1.46 -16.23
N ARG A 9 -17.89 -0.89 -15.11
CA ARG A 9 -19.00 -1.38 -14.29
C ARG A 9 -19.89 -0.19 -13.93
N PHE A 10 -21.17 -0.41 -13.69
CA PHE A 10 -22.09 0.66 -13.29
C PHE A 10 -23.28 0.13 -12.50
N CYS A 11 -23.95 1.02 -11.77
CA CYS A 11 -25.18 0.78 -11.04
C CYS A 11 -26.21 1.87 -11.38
N ALA A 12 -27.46 1.67 -10.98
CA ALA A 12 -28.54 2.64 -11.26
C ALA A 12 -28.20 4.07 -10.80
N PRO A 13 -27.73 4.32 -9.56
CA PRO A 13 -27.35 5.66 -9.12
C PRO A 13 -26.25 6.31 -9.96
N LEU A 14 -25.27 5.54 -10.42
CA LEU A 14 -24.21 6.04 -11.30
C LEU A 14 -24.75 6.37 -12.70
N CYS A 15 -25.69 5.59 -13.23
CA CYS A 15 -26.35 5.90 -14.49
C CYS A 15 -27.09 7.25 -14.43
N GLU A 16 -27.83 7.50 -13.35
CA GLU A 16 -28.51 8.77 -13.11
C GLU A 16 -27.51 9.92 -13.03
N PHE A 17 -26.42 9.71 -12.29
CA PHE A 17 -25.38 10.71 -12.12
C PHE A 17 -24.68 11.07 -13.43
N ILE A 18 -24.52 10.14 -14.37
CA ILE A 18 -23.84 10.38 -15.66
C ILE A 18 -24.79 10.91 -16.74
N ALA A 19 -26.10 10.67 -16.64
CA ALA A 19 -27.07 11.03 -17.68
C ALA A 19 -27.19 12.54 -17.94
N ALA A 20 -26.91 13.39 -16.94
CA ALA A 20 -26.71 14.84 -17.09
C ALA A 20 -27.83 15.60 -17.85
N GLU A 21 -29.05 15.62 -17.28
CA GLU A 21 -30.20 16.55 -17.48
C GLU A 21 -31.42 15.93 -16.76
N PRO A 22 -32.50 16.67 -16.38
CA PRO A 22 -33.25 16.39 -15.15
C PRO A 22 -33.70 14.93 -15.07
N VAL A 23 -33.01 14.18 -14.21
CA VAL A 23 -33.26 12.77 -13.93
C VAL A 23 -34.10 12.73 -12.66
N GLN A 24 -35.22 12.01 -12.68
CA GLN A 24 -35.98 11.71 -11.47
C GLN A 24 -35.34 10.52 -10.76
N ARG A 25 -35.41 10.48 -9.43
CA ARG A 25 -34.99 9.29 -8.67
C ARG A 25 -35.73 8.06 -9.22
N GLY A 26 -34.99 7.01 -9.57
CA GLY A 26 -35.51 5.76 -10.11
C GLY A 26 -35.44 5.64 -11.63
N ASP A 27 -35.02 6.68 -12.35
CA ASP A 27 -34.76 6.60 -13.79
C ASP A 27 -33.58 5.67 -14.12
N GLY A 28 -32.61 5.54 -13.20
CA GLY A 28 -31.49 4.61 -13.35
C GLY A 28 -31.94 3.15 -13.32
N ASP A 29 -32.82 2.81 -12.37
CA ASP A 29 -33.39 1.47 -12.25
C ASP A 29 -34.25 1.14 -13.46
N ARG A 30 -35.08 2.10 -13.94
CA ARG A 30 -35.85 1.92 -15.16
C ARG A 30 -34.96 1.72 -16.38
N PHE A 31 -33.90 2.53 -16.52
CA PHE A 31 -32.93 2.41 -17.61
C PHE A 31 -32.25 1.03 -17.63
N ILE A 32 -31.85 0.50 -16.48
CA ILE A 32 -31.27 -0.84 -16.37
C ILE A 32 -32.32 -1.91 -16.70
N GLY A 33 -33.54 -1.78 -16.18
CA GLY A 33 -34.65 -2.68 -16.46
C GLY A 33 -34.98 -2.76 -17.96
N ASP A 34 -35.00 -1.62 -18.65
CA ASP A 34 -35.25 -1.53 -20.09
C ASP A 34 -34.15 -2.25 -20.89
N ILE A 35 -32.88 -2.06 -20.53
CA ILE A 35 -31.73 -2.74 -21.18
C ILE A 35 -31.76 -4.24 -20.92
N TRP A 36 -32.09 -4.66 -19.70
CA TRP A 36 -32.19 -6.05 -19.31
C TRP A 36 -33.32 -6.76 -20.07
N ALA A 37 -34.52 -6.16 -20.10
CA ALA A 37 -35.68 -6.69 -20.83
C ALA A 37 -35.43 -6.78 -22.34
N ALA A 38 -34.65 -5.84 -22.89
CA ALA A 38 -34.23 -5.84 -24.29
C ALA A 38 -33.07 -6.81 -24.61
N ASN A 39 -32.57 -7.58 -23.64
CA ASN A 39 -31.41 -8.49 -23.77
C ASN A 39 -30.18 -7.81 -24.39
N LEU A 40 -29.93 -6.54 -24.06
CA LEU A 40 -28.84 -5.74 -24.63
C LEU A 40 -27.48 -6.04 -23.97
N PHE A 41 -27.11 -7.32 -23.95
CA PHE A 41 -25.81 -7.83 -23.52
C PHE A 41 -25.33 -7.30 -22.15
N LEU A 42 -26.27 -7.16 -21.22
CA LEU A 42 -26.00 -6.75 -19.85
C LEU A 42 -25.71 -7.97 -18.97
N THR A 43 -24.72 -7.87 -18.09
CA THR A 43 -24.38 -8.93 -17.13
C THR A 43 -24.31 -8.34 -15.73
N SER A 44 -24.98 -8.96 -14.77
CA SER A 44 -24.86 -8.61 -13.35
C SER A 44 -23.51 -9.10 -12.78
N LEU A 45 -22.92 -8.29 -11.90
CA LEU A 45 -21.60 -8.52 -11.29
C LEU A 45 -21.68 -8.98 -9.84
N ASP A 46 -22.86 -8.95 -9.24
CA ASP A 46 -23.11 -9.26 -7.84
C ASP A 46 -24.38 -10.09 -7.68
N ALA A 47 -24.56 -10.70 -6.50
CA ALA A 47 -25.73 -11.52 -6.23
C ALA A 47 -26.99 -10.65 -6.03
N GLU A 48 -26.79 -9.42 -5.56
CA GLU A 48 -27.81 -8.44 -5.25
C GLU A 48 -28.36 -7.73 -6.51
N GLY A 49 -27.70 -7.88 -7.67
CA GLY A 49 -28.10 -7.21 -8.90
C GLY A 49 -27.96 -5.69 -8.82
N ALA A 50 -26.98 -5.18 -8.08
CA ALA A 50 -26.73 -3.74 -7.96
C ALA A 50 -25.71 -3.25 -9.01
N TRP A 51 -24.74 -4.09 -9.34
CA TRP A 51 -23.67 -3.77 -10.29
C TRP A 51 -23.81 -4.54 -11.59
N TYR A 52 -23.57 -3.83 -12.69
CA TYR A 52 -23.73 -4.34 -14.04
C TYR A 52 -22.52 -3.99 -14.90
N ARG A 53 -22.27 -4.81 -15.92
CA ARG A 53 -21.38 -4.50 -17.03
C ARG A 53 -22.03 -4.84 -18.35
N TYR A 54 -21.68 -4.08 -19.38
CA TYR A 54 -21.95 -4.49 -20.75
C TYR A 54 -20.96 -5.57 -21.19
N HIS A 55 -21.37 -6.43 -22.12
CA HIS A 55 -20.43 -7.26 -22.87
C HIS A 55 -19.40 -6.37 -23.61
N HIS A 56 -18.13 -6.74 -23.55
CA HIS A 56 -17.01 -5.92 -24.05
C HIS A 56 -17.19 -5.45 -25.51
N LEU A 57 -17.55 -6.32 -26.45
CA LEU A 57 -17.78 -5.90 -27.85
C LEU A 57 -18.92 -4.90 -28.02
N PHE A 58 -20.00 -5.04 -27.23
CA PHE A 58 -21.14 -4.13 -27.28
C PHE A 58 -20.76 -2.77 -26.70
N ARG A 59 -19.99 -2.78 -25.59
CA ARG A 59 -19.41 -1.59 -25.00
C ARG A 59 -18.51 -0.87 -25.99
N ASP A 60 -17.60 -1.57 -26.66
CA ASP A 60 -16.64 -0.96 -27.60
C ASP A 60 -17.38 -0.31 -28.79
N MET A 61 -18.41 -0.97 -29.33
CA MET A 61 -19.28 -0.38 -30.36
C MET A 61 -19.95 0.91 -29.86
N MET A 62 -20.48 0.92 -28.64
CA MET A 62 -21.12 2.10 -28.06
C MET A 62 -20.12 3.23 -27.78
N VAL A 63 -18.92 2.92 -27.31
CA VAL A 63 -17.85 3.89 -27.09
C VAL A 63 -17.44 4.54 -28.42
N HIS A 64 -17.28 3.74 -29.47
CA HIS A 64 -16.99 4.25 -30.81
C HIS A 64 -18.12 5.16 -31.33
N GLN A 65 -19.38 4.77 -31.14
CA GLN A 65 -20.53 5.61 -31.47
C GLN A 65 -20.58 6.92 -30.66
N LEU A 66 -20.19 6.89 -29.39
CA LEU A 66 -20.11 8.09 -28.56
C LEU A 66 -19.02 9.04 -29.07
N GLN A 67 -17.84 8.51 -29.40
CA GLN A 67 -16.71 9.28 -29.97
C GLN A 67 -17.03 9.92 -31.32
N GLN A 68 -17.95 9.36 -32.10
CA GLN A 68 -18.42 9.97 -33.35
C GLN A 68 -19.43 11.11 -33.15
N ARG A 69 -20.14 11.12 -32.00
CA ARG A 69 -21.30 12.00 -31.76
C ARG A 69 -21.00 13.14 -30.80
N CYS A 70 -20.02 12.96 -29.92
CA CYS A 70 -19.66 13.91 -28.89
C CYS A 70 -18.25 14.46 -29.15
N ALA A 71 -18.05 15.72 -28.78
CA ALA A 71 -16.72 16.31 -28.82
C ALA A 71 -15.80 15.64 -27.78
N PRO A 72 -14.48 15.58 -28.00
CA PRO A 72 -13.53 15.04 -27.03
C PRO A 72 -13.66 15.67 -25.64
N GLU A 73 -13.96 16.96 -25.56
CA GLU A 73 -14.14 17.71 -24.32
C GLU A 73 -15.37 17.24 -23.52
N GLU A 74 -16.46 16.89 -24.22
CA GLU A 74 -17.67 16.33 -23.58
C GLU A 74 -17.40 14.95 -23.00
N ILE A 75 -16.64 14.12 -23.73
CA ILE A 75 -16.23 12.79 -23.27
C ILE A 75 -15.30 12.91 -22.06
N ALA A 76 -14.35 13.85 -22.10
CA ALA A 76 -13.47 14.14 -20.96
C ALA A 76 -14.29 14.59 -19.73
N ALA A 77 -15.29 15.45 -19.90
CA ALA A 77 -16.17 15.87 -18.81
C ALA A 77 -16.98 14.69 -18.21
N LEU A 78 -17.42 13.74 -19.03
CA LEU A 78 -18.08 12.52 -18.54
C LEU A 78 -17.13 11.64 -17.73
N HIS A 79 -15.88 11.49 -18.19
CA HIS A 79 -14.85 10.78 -17.42
C HIS A 79 -14.57 11.48 -16.08
N LEU A 80 -14.48 12.81 -16.06
CA LEU A 80 -14.27 13.56 -14.82
C LEU A 80 -15.41 13.35 -13.81
N ARG A 81 -16.66 13.40 -14.27
CA ARG A 81 -17.84 13.11 -13.42
C ARG A 81 -17.83 11.69 -12.88
N ALA A 82 -17.47 10.71 -13.72
CA ALA A 82 -17.34 9.33 -13.27
C ALA A 82 -16.26 9.22 -12.19
N SER A 83 -15.12 9.91 -12.36
CA SER A 83 -14.05 9.97 -11.36
C SER A 83 -14.56 10.50 -10.01
N GLU A 84 -15.29 11.63 -10.01
CA GLU A 84 -15.90 12.23 -8.82
C GLU A 84 -16.88 11.29 -8.12
N TRP A 85 -17.74 10.62 -8.90
CA TRP A 85 -18.70 9.68 -8.34
C TRP A 85 -18.01 8.49 -7.71
N TYR A 86 -17.02 7.90 -8.38
CA TYR A 86 -16.28 6.75 -7.85
C TYR A 86 -15.50 7.10 -6.59
N GLU A 87 -14.86 8.28 -6.54
CA GLU A 87 -14.19 8.79 -5.34
C GLU A 87 -15.18 8.91 -4.17
N ALA A 88 -16.36 9.49 -4.39
CA ALA A 88 -17.38 9.65 -3.35
C ALA A 88 -17.98 8.32 -2.83
N HIS A 89 -17.67 7.19 -3.49
CA HIS A 89 -18.09 5.84 -3.09
C HIS A 89 -16.89 4.94 -2.74
N ASP A 90 -15.72 5.51 -2.44
CA ASP A 90 -14.48 4.81 -2.06
C ASP A 90 -13.95 3.82 -3.12
N LEU A 91 -14.35 4.00 -4.39
CA LEU A 91 -13.90 3.21 -5.54
C LEU A 91 -12.71 3.88 -6.23
N ILE A 92 -11.61 4.01 -5.48
CA ILE A 92 -10.47 4.88 -5.84
C ILE A 92 -9.77 4.44 -7.13
N THR A 93 -9.67 3.13 -7.39
CA THR A 93 -9.02 2.65 -8.61
C THR A 93 -9.77 3.10 -9.86
N GLU A 94 -11.09 2.98 -9.87
CA GLU A 94 -11.94 3.48 -10.94
C GLU A 94 -11.86 5.01 -11.04
N ALA A 95 -11.84 5.70 -9.90
CA ALA A 95 -11.69 7.15 -9.87
C ALA A 95 -10.40 7.61 -10.57
N VAL A 96 -9.27 6.94 -10.30
CA VAL A 96 -7.97 7.21 -10.92
C VAL A 96 -8.03 6.93 -12.43
N ILE A 97 -8.54 5.77 -12.85
CA ILE A 97 -8.67 5.42 -14.29
C ILE A 97 -9.46 6.50 -15.04
N HIS A 98 -10.57 6.95 -14.45
CA HIS A 98 -11.42 7.95 -15.07
C HIS A 98 -10.79 9.35 -15.04
N ALA A 99 -10.02 9.72 -14.01
CA ALA A 99 -9.29 10.98 -13.99
C ALA A 99 -8.17 11.05 -15.05
N VAL A 100 -7.46 9.94 -15.29
CA VAL A 100 -6.47 9.86 -16.37
C VAL A 100 -7.15 9.93 -17.74
N ARG A 101 -8.26 9.19 -17.94
CA ARG A 101 -9.03 9.22 -19.19
C ARG A 101 -9.68 10.57 -19.49
N SER A 102 -9.90 11.42 -18.49
CA SER A 102 -10.38 12.80 -18.68
C SER A 102 -9.27 13.81 -18.99
N GLY A 103 -8.00 13.38 -19.03
CA GLY A 103 -6.84 14.27 -19.17
C GLY A 103 -6.53 15.11 -17.93
N HIS A 104 -7.16 14.82 -16.79
CA HIS A 104 -6.93 15.53 -15.53
C HIS A 104 -5.90 14.77 -14.68
N ASP A 105 -4.69 14.60 -15.22
CA ASP A 105 -3.62 13.80 -14.60
C ASP A 105 -3.25 14.27 -13.19
N ALA A 106 -3.32 15.58 -12.94
CA ALA A 106 -3.09 16.15 -11.61
C ALA A 106 -4.12 15.67 -10.58
N ARG A 107 -5.40 15.51 -10.99
CA ARG A 107 -6.44 14.93 -10.14
C ARG A 107 -6.17 13.45 -9.89
N ALA A 108 -5.82 12.70 -10.93
CA ALA A 108 -5.48 11.29 -10.80
C ALA A 108 -4.34 11.09 -9.79
N ALA A 109 -3.31 11.93 -9.85
CA ALA A 109 -2.24 11.94 -8.88
C ALA A 109 -2.72 12.27 -7.47
N GLN A 110 -3.55 13.31 -7.29
CA GLN A 110 -4.09 13.68 -5.98
C GLN A 110 -4.90 12.55 -5.32
N LEU A 111 -5.69 11.81 -6.11
CA LEU A 111 -6.42 10.62 -5.62
C LEU A 111 -5.44 9.57 -5.08
N VAL A 112 -4.40 9.23 -5.84
CA VAL A 112 -3.39 8.25 -5.39
C VAL A 112 -2.64 8.77 -4.16
N GLU A 113 -2.26 10.05 -4.13
CA GLU A 113 -1.58 10.67 -2.99
C GLU A 113 -2.43 10.65 -1.71
N GLY A 114 -3.75 10.83 -1.84
CA GLY A 114 -4.70 10.81 -0.73
C GLY A 114 -4.88 9.43 -0.09
N HIS A 115 -4.79 8.36 -0.88
CA HIS A 115 -4.98 6.98 -0.42
C HIS A 115 -3.69 6.17 -0.27
N PHE A 116 -2.54 6.77 -0.61
CA PHE A 116 -1.23 6.11 -0.56
C PHE A 116 -0.91 5.54 0.82
N VAL A 117 -1.07 6.35 1.88
CA VAL A 117 -0.72 5.95 3.25
C VAL A 117 -1.57 4.78 3.72
N GLU A 118 -2.88 4.79 3.42
CA GLU A 118 -3.80 3.71 3.76
C GLU A 118 -3.42 2.40 3.05
N ALA A 119 -3.11 2.47 1.75
CA ALA A 119 -2.68 1.30 0.99
C ALA A 119 -1.33 0.76 1.49
N LEU A 120 -0.41 1.63 1.90
CA LEU A 120 0.86 1.26 2.51
C LEU A 120 0.65 0.60 3.89
N ASP A 121 -0.23 1.14 4.71
CA ASP A 121 -0.60 0.59 6.02
C ASP A 121 -1.29 -0.76 5.91
N ARG A 122 -1.99 -1.04 4.81
CA ARG A 122 -2.53 -2.37 4.50
C ARG A 122 -1.53 -3.31 3.82
N GLU A 123 -0.33 -2.84 3.52
CA GLU A 123 0.68 -3.57 2.73
C GLU A 123 0.15 -4.05 1.37
N ASP A 124 -0.79 -3.32 0.76
CA ASP A 124 -1.33 -3.67 -0.56
C ASP A 124 -0.38 -3.19 -1.67
N TRP A 125 0.78 -3.82 -1.74
CA TRP A 125 1.84 -3.51 -2.70
C TRP A 125 1.36 -3.62 -4.15
N ARG A 126 0.43 -4.55 -4.43
CA ARG A 126 -0.14 -4.74 -5.76
C ARG A 126 -1.05 -3.59 -6.15
N LEU A 127 -1.86 -3.10 -5.23
CA LEU A 127 -2.68 -1.90 -5.46
C LEU A 127 -1.81 -0.67 -5.69
N LEU A 128 -0.75 -0.49 -4.89
CA LEU A 128 0.19 0.61 -5.05
C LEU A 128 0.88 0.58 -6.42
N ASP A 129 1.44 -0.56 -6.82
CA ASP A 129 2.05 -0.74 -8.14
C ASP A 129 1.05 -0.48 -9.27
N ARG A 130 -0.18 -1.02 -9.14
CA ARG A 130 -1.26 -0.77 -10.10
C ARG A 130 -1.59 0.71 -10.21
N TRP A 131 -1.78 1.43 -9.10
CA TRP A 131 -2.09 2.87 -9.14
C TRP A 131 -0.98 3.67 -9.82
N LEU A 132 0.28 3.40 -9.49
CA LEU A 132 1.40 4.10 -10.13
C LEU A 132 1.50 3.78 -11.62
N SER A 133 1.20 2.55 -12.04
CA SER A 133 1.18 2.15 -13.46
C SER A 133 0.07 2.82 -14.29
N LEU A 134 -1.00 3.30 -13.64
CA LEU A 134 -2.10 4.02 -14.29
C LEU A 134 -1.74 5.48 -14.56
N LEU A 135 -0.82 6.06 -13.79
CA LEU A 135 -0.48 7.48 -13.86
C LEU A 135 0.57 7.75 -14.96
N PRO A 136 0.47 8.88 -15.66
CA PRO A 136 1.48 9.28 -16.63
C PRO A 136 2.79 9.74 -15.94
N GLU A 137 3.93 9.49 -16.58
CA GLU A 137 5.26 9.77 -16.00
C GLU A 137 5.46 11.19 -15.45
N PRO A 138 4.95 12.28 -16.09
CA PRO A 138 5.14 13.64 -15.57
C PRO A 138 4.57 13.83 -14.17
N VAL A 139 3.44 13.20 -13.82
CA VAL A 139 2.84 13.35 -12.48
C VAL A 139 3.50 12.43 -11.45
N LEU A 140 4.15 11.35 -11.87
CA LEU A 140 4.90 10.47 -10.97
C LEU A 140 6.08 11.16 -10.28
N GLN A 141 6.51 12.33 -10.77
CA GLN A 141 7.57 13.14 -10.15
C GLN A 141 7.13 13.93 -8.92
N ARG A 142 5.84 13.87 -8.55
CA ARG A 142 5.34 14.53 -7.35
C ARG A 142 5.96 13.89 -6.10
N PRO A 143 6.24 14.65 -5.02
CA PRO A 143 6.93 14.16 -3.83
C PRO A 143 6.32 12.90 -3.21
N MET A 144 4.99 12.89 -3.02
CA MET A 144 4.27 11.75 -2.45
C MET A 144 4.37 10.50 -3.33
N LEU A 145 4.21 10.66 -4.65
CA LEU A 145 4.30 9.55 -5.60
C LEU A 145 5.74 9.05 -5.77
N SER A 146 6.73 9.95 -5.66
CA SER A 146 8.15 9.57 -5.64
C SER A 146 8.49 8.75 -4.40
N ILE A 147 7.95 9.11 -3.22
CA ILE A 147 8.05 8.26 -2.02
C ILE A 147 7.36 6.91 -2.23
N ALA A 148 6.17 6.88 -2.85
CA ALA A 148 5.49 5.61 -3.16
C ALA A 148 6.35 4.69 -4.05
N ARG A 149 6.99 5.25 -5.09
CA ARG A 149 7.95 4.52 -5.93
C ARG A 149 9.16 4.04 -5.13
N ALA A 150 9.66 4.85 -4.19
CA ALA A 150 10.77 4.44 -3.33
C ALA A 150 10.41 3.24 -2.44
N TYR A 151 9.21 3.21 -1.85
CA TYR A 151 8.73 2.06 -1.08
C TYR A 151 8.61 0.78 -1.92
N LEU A 152 8.14 0.87 -3.17
CA LEU A 152 8.11 -0.29 -4.09
C LEU A 152 9.51 -0.82 -4.43
N GLN A 153 10.54 0.02 -4.35
CA GLN A 153 11.94 -0.35 -4.55
C GLN A 153 12.65 -0.77 -3.26
N GLN A 154 11.94 -1.16 -2.19
CA GLN A 154 12.57 -1.54 -0.91
C GLN A 154 13.59 -2.70 -1.00
N PHE A 155 13.55 -3.47 -2.09
CA PHE A 155 14.52 -4.54 -2.39
C PHE A 155 15.55 -4.18 -3.47
N ASN A 156 15.44 -2.99 -4.06
CA ASN A 156 16.36 -2.45 -5.07
C ASN A 156 16.85 -1.06 -4.63
N TYR A 157 17.91 -1.04 -3.82
CA TYR A 157 18.37 0.17 -3.14
C TYR A 157 18.80 1.30 -4.08
N ALA A 158 19.36 0.98 -5.24
CA ALA A 158 19.76 1.98 -6.23
C ALA A 158 18.52 2.73 -6.75
N GLY A 159 17.48 1.99 -7.16
CA GLY A 159 16.21 2.58 -7.58
C GLY A 159 15.51 3.35 -6.46
N MET A 160 15.56 2.84 -5.23
CA MET A 160 15.01 3.52 -4.06
C MET A 160 15.66 4.90 -3.85
N ILE A 161 16.99 4.98 -3.83
CA ILE A 161 17.72 6.24 -3.60
C ILE A 161 17.35 7.30 -4.64
N THR A 162 17.28 6.91 -5.93
CA THR A 162 16.86 7.83 -7.00
C THR A 162 15.50 8.46 -6.72
N PHE A 163 14.52 7.67 -6.29
CA PHE A 163 13.18 8.19 -6.00
C PHE A 163 13.13 9.02 -4.71
N LEU A 164 14.01 8.75 -3.74
CA LEU A 164 14.14 9.61 -2.54
C LEU A 164 14.67 10.99 -2.89
N GLU A 165 15.73 11.07 -3.69
CA GLU A 165 16.31 12.33 -4.14
C GLU A 165 15.31 13.14 -4.96
N GLN A 166 14.57 12.45 -5.85
CA GLN A 166 13.49 13.06 -6.62
C GLN A 166 12.39 13.63 -5.72
N ALA A 167 11.97 12.90 -4.69
CA ALA A 167 10.94 13.35 -3.76
C ALA A 167 11.38 14.62 -2.99
N GLU A 168 12.61 14.63 -2.49
CA GLU A 168 13.16 15.76 -1.72
C GLU A 168 13.34 17.02 -2.59
N GLN A 169 13.84 16.84 -3.82
CA GLN A 169 14.00 17.93 -4.78
C GLN A 169 12.65 18.53 -5.18
N ALA A 170 11.68 17.67 -5.52
CA ALA A 170 10.33 18.11 -5.86
C ALA A 170 9.63 18.82 -4.68
N LEU A 171 9.81 18.32 -3.45
CA LEU A 171 9.20 18.91 -2.26
C LEU A 171 9.77 20.31 -1.97
N SER A 172 11.08 20.49 -2.12
CA SER A 172 11.74 21.77 -1.87
C SER A 172 11.21 22.90 -2.77
N GLY A 173 10.83 22.58 -4.02
CA GLY A 173 10.22 23.53 -4.96
C GLY A 173 8.71 23.74 -4.78
N ALA A 174 8.03 22.86 -4.03
CA ALA A 174 6.57 22.79 -4.01
C ALA A 174 5.96 22.68 -2.59
N GLU A 175 6.73 22.94 -1.52
CA GLU A 175 6.30 22.72 -0.13
C GLU A 175 4.96 23.41 0.21
N ARG A 176 4.70 24.59 -0.38
CA ARG A 176 3.45 25.34 -0.19
C ARG A 176 2.20 24.68 -0.77
N LEU A 177 2.37 23.68 -1.65
CA LEU A 177 1.27 22.94 -2.28
C LEU A 177 0.85 21.70 -1.47
N TYR A 178 1.57 21.37 -0.40
CA TYR A 178 1.31 20.20 0.44
C TYR A 178 0.92 20.63 1.85
N SER A 179 0.09 19.82 2.49
CA SER A 179 -0.21 20.00 3.91
C SER A 179 1.03 19.76 4.78
N PRO A 180 1.12 20.37 5.98
CA PRO A 180 2.22 20.11 6.90
C PRO A 180 2.42 18.62 7.22
N GLU A 181 1.34 17.83 7.23
CA GLU A 181 1.40 16.38 7.44
C GLU A 181 2.06 15.66 6.25
N GLN A 182 1.67 15.99 5.02
CA GLN A 182 2.31 15.43 3.82
C GLN A 182 3.79 15.79 3.73
N VAL A 183 4.16 17.04 4.04
CA VAL A 183 5.57 17.48 4.09
C VAL A 183 6.36 16.66 5.11
N ARG A 184 5.81 16.46 6.31
CA ARG A 184 6.43 15.64 7.36
C ARG A 184 6.53 14.18 6.93
N PHE A 185 5.48 13.64 6.31
CA PHE A 185 5.46 12.26 5.82
C PHE A 185 6.54 12.02 4.76
N VAL A 186 6.67 12.91 3.77
CA VAL A 186 7.69 12.79 2.72
C VAL A 186 9.09 12.85 3.33
N ARG A 187 9.37 13.85 4.17
CA ARG A 187 10.70 14.00 4.83
C ARG A 187 11.01 12.83 5.76
N GLY A 188 10.01 12.37 6.52
CA GLY A 188 10.15 11.25 7.44
C GLY A 188 10.41 9.92 6.72
N SER A 189 9.64 9.65 5.66
CA SER A 189 9.83 8.47 4.81
C SER A 189 11.18 8.52 4.08
N ALA A 190 11.62 9.69 3.60
CA ALA A 190 12.93 9.83 2.96
C ALA A 190 14.08 9.55 3.92
N ALA A 191 14.04 10.11 5.14
CA ALA A 191 15.02 9.82 6.17
C ALA A 191 15.05 8.32 6.53
N LEU A 192 13.87 7.71 6.70
CA LEU A 192 13.72 6.29 7.01
C LEU A 192 14.28 5.37 5.92
N LEU A 193 13.85 5.56 4.67
CA LEU A 193 14.27 4.71 3.56
C LEU A 193 15.76 4.89 3.26
N ARG A 194 16.31 6.10 3.48
CA ARG A 194 17.75 6.34 3.43
C ARG A 194 18.50 5.64 4.57
N ALA A 195 17.92 5.57 5.78
CA ALA A 195 18.46 4.76 6.87
C ALA A 195 18.51 3.27 6.47
N PHE A 196 17.46 2.78 5.80
CA PHE A 196 17.37 1.39 5.37
C PHE A 196 18.42 1.04 4.30
N SER A 197 18.66 1.92 3.31
CA SER A 197 19.70 1.66 2.28
C SER A 197 21.10 1.54 2.87
N ILE A 198 21.45 2.40 3.85
CA ILE A 198 22.80 2.36 4.45
C ILE A 198 22.97 1.22 5.45
N SER A 199 21.88 0.63 5.99
CA SER A 199 21.97 -0.45 6.97
C SER A 199 22.57 -1.76 6.42
N ARG A 200 22.64 -1.88 5.08
CA ARG A 200 23.06 -3.05 4.31
C ARG A 200 24.42 -2.86 3.60
N THR A 201 25.00 -1.67 3.66
CA THR A 201 26.32 -1.41 3.09
C THR A 201 27.42 -1.68 4.13
N GLU A 202 28.56 -2.22 3.69
CA GLU A 202 29.70 -2.49 4.58
C GLU A 202 30.30 -1.22 5.22
N VAL A 203 29.98 -0.04 4.68
CA VAL A 203 30.48 1.28 5.10
C VAL A 203 29.50 1.98 6.07
N SER A 204 28.49 1.28 6.59
CA SER A 204 27.46 1.87 7.45
C SER A 204 28.04 2.44 8.75
N SER A 205 27.88 3.76 8.98
CA SER A 205 28.08 4.36 10.30
C SER A 205 26.85 4.11 11.16
N PRO A 206 26.94 3.34 12.27
CA PRO A 206 25.78 3.10 13.14
C PRO A 206 25.18 4.40 13.69
N ALA A 207 26.00 5.44 13.89
CA ALA A 207 25.54 6.75 14.32
C ALA A 207 24.66 7.43 13.26
N LEU A 208 25.03 7.32 11.97
CA LEU A 208 24.22 7.88 10.88
C LEU A 208 22.91 7.10 10.70
N TYR A 209 22.97 5.76 10.79
CA TYR A 209 21.78 4.92 10.73
C TYR A 209 20.77 5.25 11.85
N LEU A 210 21.26 5.40 13.08
CA LEU A 210 20.42 5.79 14.21
C LEU A 210 19.83 7.20 14.02
N ALA A 211 20.65 8.17 13.62
CA ALA A 211 20.20 9.55 13.44
C ALA A 211 19.09 9.68 12.38
N LEU A 212 19.25 9.02 11.22
CA LEU A 212 18.24 9.02 10.17
C LEU A 212 16.96 8.30 10.61
N SER A 213 17.09 7.18 11.34
CA SER A 213 15.93 6.44 11.86
C SER A 213 15.15 7.28 12.88
N GLN A 214 15.84 7.98 13.78
CA GLN A 214 15.24 8.90 14.76
C GLN A 214 14.58 10.10 14.09
N GLN A 215 15.22 10.67 13.06
CA GLN A 215 14.63 11.75 12.26
C GLN A 215 13.32 11.30 11.59
N GLY A 216 13.31 10.10 10.98
CA GLY A 216 12.10 9.50 10.42
C GLY A 216 11.00 9.37 11.47
N LEU A 217 11.32 8.79 12.63
CA LEU A 217 10.38 8.58 13.72
C LEU A 217 9.79 9.88 14.30
N ALA A 218 10.58 10.95 14.36
CA ALA A 218 10.13 12.26 14.85
C ALA A 218 9.16 12.96 13.87
N LEU A 219 9.26 12.66 12.58
CA LEU A 219 8.45 13.27 11.53
C LEU A 219 7.17 12.47 11.26
N LEU A 220 7.21 11.14 11.34
CA LEU A 220 6.09 10.24 11.04
C LEU A 220 5.09 10.16 12.20
N SER A 221 3.86 10.65 11.97
CA SER A 221 2.75 10.61 12.93
C SER A 221 2.23 9.17 13.14
N GLY A 222 1.41 8.98 14.18
CA GLY A 222 0.78 7.69 14.50
C GLY A 222 -0.18 7.15 13.43
N HIS A 223 -0.70 8.02 12.55
CA HIS A 223 -1.55 7.62 11.42
C HIS A 223 -0.78 7.00 10.25
N ASN A 224 0.55 6.94 10.32
CA ASN A 224 1.40 6.29 9.30
C ASN A 224 1.91 4.95 9.86
N GLY A 225 1.01 4.00 10.12
CA GLY A 225 1.30 2.80 10.91
C GLY A 225 2.51 2.02 10.38
N TYR A 226 2.56 1.77 9.08
CA TYR A 226 3.65 1.08 8.41
C TYR A 226 4.97 1.84 8.53
N ALA A 227 5.00 3.09 8.06
CA ALA A 227 6.22 3.89 8.00
C ALA A 227 6.77 4.17 9.41
N ARG A 228 5.89 4.50 10.36
CA ARG A 228 6.26 4.73 11.76
C ARG A 228 6.79 3.46 12.41
N GLY A 229 6.09 2.34 12.24
CA GLY A 229 6.54 1.04 12.77
C GLY A 229 7.90 0.64 12.20
N LEU A 230 8.15 0.89 10.91
CA LEU A 230 9.44 0.64 10.29
C LEU A 230 10.55 1.56 10.82
N ALA A 231 10.22 2.81 11.17
CA ALA A 231 11.16 3.72 11.85
C ALA A 231 11.48 3.27 13.27
N GLU A 232 10.49 2.84 14.06
CA GLU A 232 10.69 2.27 15.39
C GLU A 232 11.57 1.01 15.31
N LEU A 233 11.25 0.10 14.38
CA LEU A 233 12.08 -1.08 14.11
C LEU A 233 13.53 -0.70 13.81
N SER A 234 13.75 0.30 12.96
CA SER A 234 15.09 0.72 12.56
C SER A 234 15.88 1.29 13.75
N VAL A 235 15.24 2.09 14.60
CA VAL A 235 15.86 2.59 15.84
C VAL A 235 16.23 1.44 16.77
N ILE A 236 15.30 0.52 17.04
CA ILE A 236 15.49 -0.63 17.95
C ILE A 236 16.64 -1.53 17.46
N VAL A 237 16.64 -1.89 16.18
CA VAL A 237 17.69 -2.74 15.59
C VAL A 237 19.04 -2.02 15.58
N CYS A 238 19.07 -0.71 15.32
CA CYS A 238 20.32 0.05 15.38
C CYS A 238 20.89 0.11 16.80
N MET A 239 20.04 0.38 17.79
CA MET A 239 20.43 0.42 19.20
C MET A 239 21.01 -0.92 19.66
N GLN A 240 20.42 -2.03 19.22
CA GLN A 240 20.97 -3.37 19.45
C GLN A 240 22.38 -3.52 18.85
N ARG A 241 22.61 -3.09 17.61
CA ARG A 241 23.94 -3.18 16.95
C ARG A 241 25.03 -2.36 17.64
N VAL A 242 24.66 -1.27 18.33
CA VAL A 242 25.62 -0.44 19.11
C VAL A 242 25.72 -0.85 20.59
N GLY A 243 25.23 -2.04 20.94
CA GLY A 243 25.34 -2.62 22.29
C GLY A 243 24.32 -2.09 23.31
N GLN A 244 23.32 -1.32 22.89
CA GLN A 244 22.28 -0.75 23.76
C GLN A 244 21.03 -1.65 23.83
N ARG A 245 21.23 -2.96 24.01
CA ARG A 245 20.17 -3.98 24.00
C ARG A 245 19.02 -3.68 24.97
N ALA A 246 19.36 -3.39 26.23
CA ALA A 246 18.35 -3.18 27.27
C ALA A 246 17.46 -1.97 26.96
N ALA A 247 18.05 -0.89 26.43
CA ALA A 247 17.30 0.28 26.01
C ALA A 247 16.45 0.01 24.75
N ALA A 248 16.98 -0.76 23.79
CA ALA A 248 16.23 -1.16 22.60
C ALA A 248 14.96 -1.97 22.96
N LEU A 249 15.08 -2.95 23.86
CA LEU A 249 13.94 -3.74 24.33
C LEU A 249 12.96 -2.93 25.17
N ALA A 250 13.44 -2.00 26.01
CA ALA A 250 12.58 -1.12 26.78
C ALA A 250 11.71 -0.23 25.87
N ILE A 251 12.28 0.30 24.78
CA ILE A 251 11.54 1.06 23.76
C ILE A 251 10.50 0.15 23.08
N ALA A 252 10.90 -1.04 22.64
CA ALA A 252 9.99 -1.98 21.98
C ALA A 252 8.79 -2.34 22.88
N GLN A 253 9.06 -2.65 24.15
CA GLN A 253 8.03 -2.99 25.14
C GLN A 253 7.10 -1.82 25.42
N HIS A 254 7.64 -0.61 25.57
CA HIS A 254 6.83 0.59 25.78
C HIS A 254 5.90 0.85 24.59
N SER A 255 6.42 0.85 23.36
CA SER A 255 5.63 1.04 22.15
C SER A 255 4.57 -0.07 21.97
N LEU A 256 4.91 -1.33 22.25
CA LEU A 256 3.92 -2.43 22.20
C LEU A 256 2.83 -2.27 23.26
N HIS A 257 3.17 -1.75 24.44
CA HIS A 257 2.19 -1.46 25.48
C HIS A 257 1.19 -0.37 25.06
N GLU A 258 1.67 0.68 24.38
CA GLU A 258 0.81 1.72 23.80
C GLU A 258 -0.12 1.20 22.68
N GLN A 259 0.18 0.05 22.11
CA GLN A 259 -0.58 -0.58 21.02
C GLN A 259 -1.40 -1.80 21.49
N LEU A 260 -1.54 -2.01 22.81
CA LEU A 260 -2.27 -3.15 23.34
C LEU A 260 -3.68 -3.27 22.72
N GLY A 261 -3.96 -4.46 22.18
CA GLY A 261 -5.24 -4.78 21.52
C GLY A 261 -5.32 -4.37 20.05
N GLN A 262 -4.29 -3.74 19.49
CA GLN A 262 -4.22 -3.44 18.06
C GLN A 262 -3.53 -4.59 17.32
N SER A 263 -3.98 -4.88 16.10
CA SER A 263 -3.37 -5.87 15.19
C SER A 263 -3.04 -5.21 13.86
N ASP A 264 -2.45 -4.02 13.97
CA ASP A 264 -2.08 -3.19 12.83
C ASP A 264 -0.63 -3.43 12.42
N THR A 265 -0.24 -2.78 11.35
CA THR A 265 1.08 -2.96 10.75
C THR A 265 2.19 -2.41 11.64
N ARG A 266 1.92 -1.36 12.43
CA ARG A 266 2.87 -0.85 13.41
C ARG A 266 3.21 -1.91 14.46
N THR A 267 2.18 -2.58 15.00
CA THR A 267 2.34 -3.69 15.95
C THR A 267 3.19 -4.80 15.36
N MET A 268 2.95 -5.18 14.09
CA MET A 268 3.76 -6.19 13.41
C MET A 268 5.22 -5.79 13.28
N ARG A 269 5.54 -4.52 12.99
CA ARG A 269 6.92 -4.03 12.92
C ARG A 269 7.62 -4.02 14.27
N LEU A 270 6.90 -3.71 15.36
CA LEU A 270 7.45 -3.75 16.72
C LEU A 270 7.73 -5.20 17.17
N LEU A 271 6.86 -6.15 16.85
CA LEU A 271 7.09 -7.58 17.11
C LEU A 271 8.28 -8.11 16.30
N LEU A 272 8.38 -7.73 15.02
CA LEU A 272 9.55 -8.03 14.19
C LEU A 272 10.83 -7.46 14.80
N ALA A 273 10.82 -6.20 15.23
CA ALA A 273 11.99 -5.58 15.87
C ALA A 273 12.43 -6.35 17.12
N THR A 274 11.47 -6.72 17.97
CA THR A 274 11.74 -7.50 19.19
C THR A 274 12.32 -8.87 18.86
N CYS A 275 11.75 -9.57 17.87
CA CYS A 275 12.27 -10.86 17.40
C CYS A 275 13.70 -10.72 16.84
N LEU A 276 13.98 -9.68 16.05
CA LEU A 276 15.32 -9.43 15.50
C LEU A 276 16.37 -9.19 16.60
N VAL A 277 16.00 -8.50 17.69
CA VAL A 277 16.90 -8.31 18.84
C VAL A 277 17.24 -9.64 19.50
N HIS A 278 16.26 -10.50 19.80
CA HIS A 278 16.52 -11.81 20.41
C HIS A 278 17.23 -12.78 19.46
N TYR A 279 16.90 -12.73 18.17
CA TYR A 279 17.56 -13.51 17.13
C TYR A 279 19.05 -13.19 17.02
N ALA A 280 19.43 -11.90 17.05
CA ALA A 280 20.82 -11.47 16.98
C ALA A 280 21.69 -12.00 18.14
N GLU A 281 21.07 -12.28 19.28
CA GLU A 281 21.72 -12.78 20.51
C GLU A 281 21.61 -14.31 20.66
N ALA A 282 21.01 -14.97 19.68
CA ALA A 282 20.63 -16.37 19.73
C ALA A 282 19.80 -16.78 20.97
N ASP A 283 19.00 -15.85 21.50
CA ASP A 283 18.17 -16.05 22.69
C ASP A 283 16.84 -16.75 22.33
N VAL A 284 16.94 -18.05 22.06
CA VAL A 284 15.81 -18.90 21.62
C VAL A 284 14.64 -18.87 22.63
N ASN A 285 14.95 -18.80 23.93
CA ASN A 285 13.95 -18.86 24.99
C ASN A 285 13.05 -17.62 25.02
N ALA A 286 13.62 -16.43 24.79
CA ALA A 286 12.84 -15.22 24.65
C ALA A 286 12.20 -15.09 23.25
N LEU A 287 12.89 -15.52 22.20
CA LEU A 287 12.42 -15.40 20.81
C LEU A 287 11.15 -16.19 20.53
N GLN A 288 11.11 -17.48 20.90
CA GLN A 288 10.04 -18.37 20.48
C GLN A 288 8.62 -17.93 20.91
N PRO A 289 8.34 -17.56 22.18
CA PRO A 289 7.00 -17.12 22.56
C PRO A 289 6.58 -15.83 21.83
N ILE A 290 7.50 -14.89 21.61
CA ILE A 290 7.22 -13.65 20.87
C ILE A 290 6.92 -13.96 19.41
N ALA A 291 7.71 -14.84 18.79
CA ALA A 291 7.47 -15.28 17.41
C ALA A 291 6.14 -16.03 17.25
N GLY A 292 5.70 -16.77 18.28
CA GLY A 292 4.37 -17.40 18.32
C GLY A 292 3.23 -16.37 18.32
N THR A 293 3.29 -15.39 19.22
CA THR A 293 2.33 -14.27 19.24
C THR A 293 2.35 -13.49 17.91
N TYR A 294 3.55 -13.26 17.36
CA TYR A 294 3.72 -12.57 16.09
C TYR A 294 3.05 -13.31 14.93
N LEU A 295 3.21 -14.63 14.85
CA LEU A 295 2.56 -15.44 13.82
C LEU A 295 1.04 -15.37 13.93
N GLN A 296 0.51 -15.51 15.15
CA GLN A 296 -0.94 -15.48 15.39
C GLN A 296 -1.54 -14.15 14.92
N LEU A 297 -1.00 -13.02 15.39
CA LEU A 297 -1.53 -11.72 15.02
C LEU A 297 -1.37 -11.42 13.52
N ALA A 298 -0.27 -11.86 12.90
CA ALA A 298 -0.05 -11.69 11.47
C ALA A 298 -1.02 -12.53 10.61
N GLN A 299 -1.48 -13.68 11.12
CA GLN A 299 -2.52 -14.50 10.48
C GLN A 299 -3.89 -13.84 10.59
N ASP A 300 -4.25 -13.37 11.79
CA ASP A 300 -5.52 -12.67 12.04
C ASP A 300 -5.65 -11.41 11.19
N ALA A 301 -4.55 -10.64 11.07
CA ALA A 301 -4.47 -9.44 10.24
C ALA A 301 -4.20 -9.71 8.74
N ARG A 302 -4.02 -10.98 8.33
CA ARG A 302 -3.70 -11.39 6.95
C ARG A 302 -2.46 -10.70 6.34
N GLN A 303 -1.43 -10.45 7.16
CA GLN A 303 -0.19 -9.81 6.72
C GLN A 303 0.88 -10.84 6.33
N GLU A 304 0.94 -11.19 5.04
CA GLU A 304 1.82 -12.27 4.55
C GLU A 304 3.31 -12.03 4.82
N LEU A 305 3.80 -10.79 4.68
CA LEU A 305 5.20 -10.47 4.94
C LEU A 305 5.57 -10.77 6.41
N SER A 306 4.68 -10.38 7.33
CA SER A 306 4.85 -10.62 8.76
C SER A 306 4.75 -12.09 9.12
N GLN A 307 3.86 -12.84 8.48
CA GLN A 307 3.79 -14.29 8.62
C GLN A 307 5.10 -14.96 8.17
N GLY A 308 5.70 -14.52 7.07
CA GLY A 308 6.99 -15.03 6.60
C GLY A 308 8.10 -14.88 7.64
N TRP A 309 8.22 -13.70 8.26
CA TRP A 309 9.18 -13.46 9.34
C TRP A 309 8.90 -14.30 10.59
N ALA A 310 7.65 -14.37 11.02
CA ALA A 310 7.29 -15.13 12.21
C ALA A 310 7.56 -16.64 12.05
N ASN A 311 7.21 -17.21 10.87
CA ASN A 311 7.53 -18.59 10.53
C ASN A 311 9.05 -18.83 10.51
N PHE A 312 9.84 -17.90 9.97
CA PHE A 312 11.30 -18.00 9.98
C PHE A 312 11.85 -18.09 11.41
N PHE A 313 11.43 -17.20 12.32
CA PHE A 313 11.90 -17.21 13.71
C PHE A 313 11.49 -18.47 14.46
N LEU A 314 10.28 -18.99 14.23
CA LEU A 314 9.83 -20.25 14.81
C LEU A 314 10.64 -21.44 14.25
N GLY A 315 10.83 -21.50 12.94
CA GLY A 315 11.64 -22.52 12.28
C GLY A 315 13.07 -22.55 12.83
N TRP A 316 13.69 -21.37 12.94
CA TRP A 316 15.02 -21.22 13.52
C TRP A 316 15.06 -21.63 15.00
N SER A 317 14.07 -21.23 15.80
CA SER A 317 13.98 -21.61 17.22
C SER A 317 13.88 -23.13 17.41
N HIS A 318 13.05 -23.80 16.61
CA HIS A 318 12.91 -25.27 16.64
C HIS A 318 14.17 -25.97 16.13
N TYR A 319 14.84 -25.40 15.12
CA TYR A 319 16.12 -25.93 14.63
C TYR A 319 17.20 -25.91 15.71
N GLN A 320 17.34 -24.80 16.44
CA GLN A 320 18.32 -24.68 17.54
C GLN A 320 18.05 -25.68 18.68
N ARG A 321 16.80 -26.14 18.83
CA ARG A 321 16.40 -27.16 19.81
C ARG A 321 16.48 -28.60 19.28
N ASN A 322 16.98 -28.80 18.06
CA ASN A 322 17.02 -30.09 17.38
C ASN A 322 15.63 -30.72 17.14
N GLU A 323 14.59 -29.90 17.06
CA GLU A 323 13.20 -30.30 16.76
C GLU A 323 12.95 -30.23 15.24
N LEU A 324 13.72 -31.04 14.49
CA LEU A 324 13.89 -30.88 13.04
C LEU A 324 12.60 -30.98 12.23
N THR A 325 11.64 -31.80 12.65
CA THR A 325 10.34 -31.92 11.96
C THR A 325 9.53 -30.62 12.05
N LEU A 326 9.51 -29.99 13.24
CA LEU A 326 8.82 -28.71 13.43
C LEU A 326 9.54 -27.60 12.68
N ALA A 327 10.87 -27.55 12.76
CA ALA A 327 11.69 -26.60 12.02
C ALA A 327 11.39 -26.65 10.50
N ARG A 328 11.34 -27.86 9.93
CA ARG A 328 11.04 -28.08 8.51
C ARG A 328 9.65 -27.57 8.12
N ASN A 329 8.64 -27.76 8.97
CA ASN A 329 7.29 -27.27 8.69
C ASN A 329 7.25 -25.75 8.59
N PHE A 330 7.87 -25.06 9.56
CA PHE A 330 7.92 -23.61 9.59
C PHE A 330 8.74 -23.04 8.42
N PHE A 331 9.94 -23.56 8.13
CA PHE A 331 10.72 -23.14 6.97
C PHE A 331 10.00 -23.44 5.65
N GLY A 332 9.31 -24.59 5.55
CA GLY A 332 8.48 -24.94 4.41
C GLY A 332 7.37 -23.91 4.15
N ALA A 333 6.75 -23.37 5.19
CA ALA A 333 5.78 -22.28 5.07
C ALA A 333 6.42 -21.00 4.49
N VAL A 334 7.63 -20.63 4.94
CA VAL A 334 8.37 -19.48 4.39
C VAL A 334 8.66 -19.66 2.90
N VAL A 335 9.10 -20.86 2.48
CA VAL A 335 9.40 -21.18 1.07
C VAL A 335 8.15 -21.09 0.19
N GLN A 336 6.98 -21.49 0.70
CA GLN A 336 5.71 -21.32 -0.02
C GLN A 336 5.34 -19.84 -0.20
N MET A 337 5.76 -18.99 0.73
CA MET A 337 5.55 -17.54 0.70
C MET A 337 6.66 -16.77 -0.03
N ARG A 338 7.62 -17.42 -0.72
CA ARG A 338 8.82 -16.77 -1.32
C ARG A 338 8.56 -15.54 -2.23
N HIS A 339 7.34 -15.36 -2.73
CA HIS A 339 6.97 -14.23 -3.58
C HIS A 339 6.46 -13.02 -2.78
N THR A 340 6.15 -13.21 -1.50
CA THR A 340 5.60 -12.20 -0.57
C THR A 340 6.40 -12.08 0.72
N ALA A 341 7.21 -13.08 1.05
CA ALA A 341 8.19 -13.06 2.13
C ALA A 341 9.42 -12.21 1.78
N HIS A 342 10.05 -11.64 2.81
CA HIS A 342 11.30 -10.93 2.68
C HIS A 342 12.41 -11.88 2.17
N SER A 343 13.32 -11.37 1.33
CA SER A 343 14.38 -12.17 0.69
C SER A 343 15.27 -12.92 1.69
N LEU A 344 15.68 -12.28 2.78
CA LEU A 344 16.50 -12.92 3.83
C LEU A 344 15.82 -14.19 4.42
N PRO A 345 14.62 -14.14 5.02
CA PRO A 345 13.89 -15.35 5.43
C PRO A 345 13.74 -16.39 4.32
N ALA A 346 13.43 -15.97 3.09
CA ALA A 346 13.22 -16.89 1.98
C ALA A 346 14.48 -17.63 1.57
N VAL A 347 15.65 -16.96 1.57
CA VAL A 347 16.95 -17.56 1.24
C VAL A 347 17.43 -18.47 2.37
N ASP A 348 17.34 -18.02 3.61
CA ASP A 348 17.84 -18.77 4.78
C ASP A 348 16.96 -19.99 5.13
N SER A 349 15.74 -20.07 4.59
CA SER A 349 14.80 -21.19 4.79
C SER A 349 14.89 -22.29 3.71
N LEU A 350 15.65 -22.07 2.63
CA LEU A 350 15.93 -23.07 1.59
C LEU A 350 16.99 -24.06 2.05
#